data_AF-A0A2N5LL15-F1
#
_entry.id   AF-A0A2N5LL15-F1
#
_cell.length_a   1.000
_cell.length_b   1.000
_cell.length_c   1.000
_cell.angle_alpha   90.00
_cell.angle_beta   90.00
_cell.angle_gamma   90.00
#
_symmetry.space_group_name_H-M   'P 1'
#
loop_
_entity.id
_entity.type
_entity.pdbx_description
1 polymer ?
#
loop_
_entity_poly.entity_id
_entity_poly.type
_entity_poly.pdbx_seq_one_letter_code
_entity_poly.pdbx_strand_id
1 'polypeptide(L)'
;MLLEKIKTPGLSHLSYLVGSGGQAAVIDPRRDCAIYVEKARAAGLEITHIFETHRNEDLVSGAPMLAAMTGATVLHGPNPEQPVVYAETVRNGDCFSIGQLEIRVLETPGHTDDHIAYALFDTAYPDRAVGVFTGDALFVGDVGRTDFYPERRREVAGLLYDSLQDILALGDQAIIYPAHGAGSVCGSGMAEREFSTVGHERINNPRLQITDRETFIDLKTSENHYQPPYFRLMEHLNMEGGEAPPVVMRPRNLSLKQLNDCDADHLIDIREPMAYASGHLPGSMSLPVNMLPAFAGWFIEEGQSLALVASNEEQLATAMEHLVRIAFDNVIGGYVGVVPAAAKGEKMQQTPMIDTTEVESRLNNAQNWTLLDVRDIDERNTNAIEGSQHIYVGHLNERWRELNPSRHYTLMCASGARATIAAGWLASRGFDHIDIYLGSMGAWQAMLE
;
A
#
# COMPACT_ATOMS: atom_id res chain seq x y z
N MET A 1 -28.23 9.86 9.77
CA MET A 1 -26.87 9.94 9.21
C MET A 1 -26.31 8.53 9.12
N LEU A 2 -25.88 8.13 7.92
CA LEU A 2 -25.01 6.98 7.69
C LEU A 2 -23.58 7.51 7.57
N LEU A 3 -22.63 6.86 8.26
CA LEU A 3 -21.21 7.03 8.02
C LEU A 3 -20.59 5.64 8.13
N GLU A 4 -20.11 5.12 7.02
CA GLU A 4 -19.54 3.79 6.94
C GLU A 4 -18.13 3.86 6.35
N LYS A 5 -17.16 3.34 7.10
CA LYS A 5 -15.79 3.17 6.65
C LYS A 5 -15.66 1.86 5.88
N ILE A 6 -15.11 1.92 4.68
CA ILE A 6 -14.86 0.80 3.79
C ILE A 6 -13.35 0.64 3.66
N LYS A 7 -12.82 -0.37 4.36
CA LYS A 7 -11.39 -0.71 4.33
C LYS A 7 -11.07 -1.51 3.08
N THR A 8 -9.91 -1.22 2.51
CA THR A 8 -9.30 -1.97 1.42
C THR A 8 -8.18 -2.82 2.01
N PRO A 9 -8.42 -4.13 2.24
CA PRO A 9 -7.40 -5.00 2.81
C PRO A 9 -6.13 -4.99 1.95
N GLY A 10 -4.98 -5.05 2.60
CA GLY A 10 -3.68 -5.11 1.94
C GLY A 10 -3.04 -3.74 1.69
N LEU A 11 -3.77 -2.78 1.12
CA LEU A 11 -3.28 -1.41 0.92
C LEU A 11 -3.43 -0.53 2.17
N SER A 12 -4.22 -1.00 3.14
CA SER A 12 -4.60 -0.21 4.32
C SER A 12 -5.29 1.12 4.00
N HIS A 13 -5.78 1.27 2.77
CA HIS A 13 -6.63 2.38 2.33
C HIS A 13 -8.03 2.32 2.95
N LEU A 14 -8.56 3.49 3.29
CA LEU A 14 -9.82 3.74 3.95
C LEU A 14 -10.63 4.73 3.11
N SER A 15 -11.78 4.26 2.67
CA SER A 15 -12.76 5.07 1.97
C SER A 15 -14.02 5.19 2.81
N TYR A 16 -14.87 6.19 2.53
CA TYR A 16 -16.01 6.48 3.39
C TYR A 16 -17.28 6.70 2.60
N LEU A 17 -18.37 6.04 2.98
CA LEU A 17 -19.72 6.31 2.51
C LEU A 17 -20.46 7.14 3.57
N VAL A 18 -20.84 8.36 3.23
CA VAL A 18 -21.57 9.28 4.11
C VAL A 18 -22.94 9.53 3.52
N GLY A 19 -23.99 9.50 4.33
CA GLY A 19 -25.36 9.61 3.82
C GLY A 19 -26.36 10.27 4.76
N SER A 20 -27.25 11.07 4.19
CA SER A 20 -28.38 11.67 4.89
C SER A 20 -29.45 12.15 3.92
N GLY A 21 -30.71 12.18 4.34
CA GLY A 21 -31.81 12.75 3.56
C GLY A 21 -32.04 12.13 2.17
N GLY A 22 -31.72 10.84 2.00
CA GLY A 22 -31.81 10.16 0.69
C GLY A 22 -30.60 10.37 -0.22
N GLN A 23 -29.64 11.19 0.18
CA GLN A 23 -28.39 11.47 -0.56
C GLN A 23 -27.19 10.84 0.13
N ALA A 24 -26.15 10.54 -0.65
CA ALA A 24 -24.89 10.05 -0.17
C ALA A 24 -23.71 10.67 -0.92
N ALA A 25 -22.55 10.62 -0.28
CA ALA A 25 -21.26 10.93 -0.85
C ALA A 25 -20.26 9.81 -0.55
N VAL A 26 -19.29 9.63 -1.45
CA VAL A 26 -18.15 8.74 -1.22
C VAL A 26 -16.87 9.56 -1.16
N ILE A 27 -16.05 9.34 -0.14
CA ILE A 27 -14.73 9.94 0.02
C ILE A 27 -13.69 8.86 -0.31
N ASP A 28 -12.75 9.21 -1.21
CA ASP A 28 -11.64 8.38 -1.70
C ASP A 28 -12.08 6.98 -2.14
N PRO A 29 -12.94 6.83 -3.17
CA PRO A 29 -13.39 5.52 -3.62
C PRO A 29 -12.24 4.67 -4.17
N ARG A 30 -12.22 3.38 -3.85
CA ARG A 30 -11.35 2.39 -4.50
C ARG A 30 -11.91 1.91 -5.85
N ARG A 31 -11.05 1.42 -6.74
CA ARG A 31 -11.37 0.94 -8.10
C ARG A 31 -12.56 -0.03 -8.19
N ASP A 32 -12.69 -0.99 -7.27
CA ASP A 32 -13.81 -1.94 -7.22
C ASP A 32 -15.08 -1.32 -6.60
N CYS A 33 -15.73 -0.42 -7.33
CA CYS A 33 -16.75 0.50 -6.82
C CYS A 33 -18.12 -0.13 -6.48
N ALA A 34 -18.37 -1.39 -6.84
CA ALA A 34 -19.66 -2.04 -6.63
C ALA A 34 -20.12 -1.97 -5.17
N ILE A 35 -19.17 -2.09 -4.23
CA ILE A 35 -19.42 -2.03 -2.79
C ILE A 35 -20.13 -0.73 -2.35
N TYR A 36 -19.78 0.42 -2.95
CA TYR A 36 -20.38 1.71 -2.60
C TYR A 36 -21.82 1.80 -3.07
N VAL A 37 -22.07 1.40 -4.32
CA VAL A 37 -23.40 1.43 -4.94
C VAL A 37 -24.35 0.47 -4.22
N GLU A 38 -23.88 -0.74 -3.89
CA GLU A 38 -24.66 -1.73 -3.14
C GLU A 38 -25.05 -1.22 -1.75
N LYS A 39 -24.09 -0.66 -1.00
CA LYS A 39 -24.32 -0.12 0.35
C LYS A 39 -25.27 1.08 0.33
N ALA A 40 -25.07 2.04 -0.58
CA ALA A 40 -25.94 3.19 -0.72
C ALA A 40 -27.38 2.77 -1.05
N ARG A 41 -27.57 1.87 -2.02
CA ARG A 41 -28.90 1.35 -2.40
C ARG A 41 -29.56 0.59 -1.27
N ALA A 42 -28.82 -0.24 -0.54
CA ALA A 42 -29.35 -0.97 0.62
C ALA A 42 -29.83 -0.02 1.73
N ALA A 43 -29.21 1.15 1.85
CA ALA A 43 -29.60 2.21 2.77
C ALA A 43 -30.69 3.16 2.22
N GLY A 44 -31.15 2.97 0.97
CA GLY A 44 -32.11 3.86 0.32
C GLY A 44 -31.54 5.24 -0.03
N LEU A 45 -30.25 5.29 -0.34
CA LEU A 45 -29.51 6.52 -0.64
C LEU A 45 -29.03 6.54 -2.11
N GLU A 46 -28.98 7.75 -2.67
CA GLU A 46 -28.40 8.04 -3.98
C GLU A 46 -27.04 8.72 -3.81
N ILE A 47 -25.98 8.16 -4.41
CA ILE A 47 -24.65 8.77 -4.39
C ILE A 47 -24.66 9.94 -5.38
N THR A 48 -24.53 11.17 -4.87
CA THR A 48 -24.57 12.40 -5.68
C THR A 48 -23.22 13.09 -5.77
N HIS A 49 -22.31 12.83 -4.84
CA HIS A 49 -20.97 13.43 -4.80
C HIS A 49 -19.90 12.37 -4.54
N ILE A 50 -18.75 12.57 -5.17
CA ILE A 50 -17.54 11.80 -4.96
C ILE A 50 -16.43 12.80 -4.65
N PHE A 51 -15.76 12.60 -3.54
CA PHE A 51 -14.73 13.49 -3.03
C PHE A 51 -13.41 12.76 -3.03
N GLU A 52 -12.41 13.30 -3.72
CA GLU A 52 -11.02 12.85 -3.59
C GLU A 52 -10.27 13.82 -2.69
N THR A 53 -9.52 13.30 -1.72
CA THR A 53 -8.67 14.12 -0.85
C THR A 53 -7.39 14.55 -1.55
N HIS A 54 -6.85 13.69 -2.41
CA HIS A 54 -5.66 13.96 -3.22
C HIS A 54 -5.55 12.96 -4.37
N ARG A 55 -4.63 13.21 -5.30
CA ARG A 55 -4.22 12.21 -6.30
C ARG A 55 -3.42 11.10 -5.60
N ASN A 56 -4.07 9.97 -5.33
CA ASN A 56 -3.46 8.83 -4.64
C ASN A 56 -2.28 8.24 -5.45
N GLU A 57 -1.18 7.86 -4.80
CA GLU A 57 -0.02 7.24 -5.44
C GLU A 57 0.04 5.71 -5.30
N ASP A 58 -0.81 5.11 -4.46
CA ASP A 58 -0.72 3.70 -4.06
C ASP A 58 -1.90 2.83 -4.53
N LEU A 59 -2.91 3.43 -5.16
CA LEU A 59 -4.05 2.72 -5.74
C LEU A 59 -4.69 3.51 -6.88
N VAL A 60 -5.42 2.80 -7.74
CA VAL A 60 -6.26 3.42 -8.79
C VAL A 60 -7.55 3.92 -8.17
N SER A 61 -7.81 5.23 -8.30
CA SER A 61 -9.03 5.86 -7.84
C SER A 61 -10.25 5.24 -8.52
N GLY A 62 -11.28 4.98 -7.72
CA GLY A 62 -12.60 4.56 -8.18
C GLY A 62 -13.47 5.71 -8.65
N ALA A 63 -13.05 6.97 -8.51
CA ALA A 63 -13.90 8.12 -8.72
C ALA A 63 -14.52 8.20 -10.13
N PRO A 64 -13.76 8.08 -11.23
CA PRO A 64 -14.35 8.12 -12.57
C PRO A 64 -15.32 6.95 -12.82
N MET A 65 -15.02 5.76 -12.29
CA MET A 65 -15.87 4.58 -12.42
C MET A 65 -17.17 4.73 -11.64
N LEU A 66 -17.08 5.19 -10.40
CA LEU A 66 -18.24 5.41 -9.56
C LEU A 66 -19.13 6.51 -10.15
N ALA A 67 -18.55 7.59 -10.68
CA ALA A 67 -19.27 8.63 -11.39
C ALA A 67 -20.01 8.08 -12.61
N ALA A 68 -19.37 7.22 -13.41
CA ALA A 68 -20.02 6.57 -14.54
C ALA A 68 -21.19 5.64 -14.11
N MET A 69 -21.09 5.01 -12.94
CA MET A 69 -22.14 4.13 -12.40
C MET A 69 -23.33 4.89 -11.80
N THR A 70 -23.12 6.10 -11.28
CA THR A 70 -24.12 6.81 -10.46
C THR A 70 -24.57 8.15 -11.05
N GLY A 71 -23.77 8.76 -11.91
CA GLY A 71 -23.95 10.14 -12.37
C GLY A 71 -23.50 11.20 -11.36
N ALA A 72 -22.82 10.81 -10.28
CA ALA A 72 -22.31 11.73 -9.26
C ALA A 72 -21.18 12.62 -9.80
N THR A 73 -21.08 13.84 -9.25
CA THR A 73 -19.96 14.75 -9.54
C THR A 73 -18.72 14.34 -8.76
N VAL A 74 -17.57 14.27 -9.45
CA VAL A 74 -16.27 14.07 -8.81
C VAL A 74 -15.64 15.42 -8.48
N LEU A 75 -15.14 15.56 -7.27
CA LEU A 75 -14.56 16.78 -6.72
C LEU A 75 -13.12 16.50 -6.28
N HIS A 76 -12.20 17.36 -6.70
CA HIS A 76 -10.76 17.22 -6.45
C HIS A 76 -10.13 18.58 -6.09
N GLY A 77 -9.03 18.56 -5.35
CA GLY A 77 -8.33 19.76 -4.91
C GLY A 77 -7.69 20.59 -6.03
N PRO A 78 -7.25 21.82 -5.72
CA PRO A 78 -6.57 22.69 -6.67
C PRO A 78 -5.07 22.38 -6.76
N ASN A 79 -4.40 22.81 -7.83
CA ASN A 79 -2.96 22.61 -8.06
C ASN A 79 -2.46 21.16 -8.21
N PRO A 80 -3.22 20.24 -8.84
CA PRO A 80 -2.64 18.96 -9.22
C PRO A 80 -1.50 19.16 -10.22
N GLU A 81 -0.53 18.25 -10.22
CA GLU A 81 0.66 18.33 -11.08
C GLU A 81 0.29 18.44 -12.57
N GLN A 82 -0.81 17.79 -12.95
CA GLN A 82 -1.47 17.92 -14.25
C GLN A 82 -2.98 18.16 -14.01
N PRO A 83 -3.83 18.41 -15.01
CA PRO A 83 -5.28 18.48 -14.78
C PRO A 83 -5.90 17.10 -14.51
N VAL A 84 -6.68 16.94 -13.43
CA VAL A 84 -7.52 15.74 -13.20
C VAL A 84 -8.73 15.82 -14.13
N VAL A 85 -8.71 15.09 -15.24
CA VAL A 85 -9.61 15.34 -16.38
C VAL A 85 -11.07 14.97 -16.11
N TYR A 86 -11.31 14.13 -15.10
CA TYR A 86 -12.62 13.59 -14.75
C TYR A 86 -13.29 14.30 -13.55
N ALA A 87 -12.62 15.30 -12.94
CA ALA A 87 -13.07 15.94 -11.71
C ALA A 87 -13.23 17.46 -11.86
N GLU A 88 -14.17 18.02 -11.09
CA GLU A 88 -14.27 19.46 -10.89
C GLU A 88 -13.32 19.91 -9.77
N THR A 89 -12.60 21.00 -10.01
CA THR A 89 -11.71 21.59 -9.00
C THR A 89 -12.51 22.34 -7.94
N VAL A 90 -12.30 22.00 -6.67
CA VAL A 90 -12.84 22.72 -5.52
C VAL A 90 -11.76 23.50 -4.79
N ARG A 91 -12.16 24.47 -3.96
CA ARG A 91 -11.26 25.35 -3.21
C ARG A 91 -11.66 25.47 -1.76
N ASN A 92 -10.72 25.97 -0.96
CA ASN A 92 -10.92 26.20 0.47
C ASN A 92 -12.20 27.01 0.74
N GLY A 93 -13.07 26.48 1.59
CA GLY A 93 -14.34 27.09 1.97
C GLY A 93 -15.54 26.72 1.10
N ASP A 94 -15.37 25.99 0.00
CA ASP A 94 -16.49 25.43 -0.75
C ASP A 94 -17.29 24.47 0.13
N CYS A 95 -18.63 24.49 -0.01
CA CYS A 95 -19.55 23.72 0.82
C CYS A 95 -20.51 22.88 -0.03
N PHE A 96 -20.75 21.64 0.39
CA PHE A 96 -21.62 20.68 -0.28
C PHE A 96 -22.63 20.09 0.71
N SER A 97 -23.90 20.08 0.33
CA SER A 97 -24.97 19.52 1.18
C SER A 97 -25.28 18.08 0.81
N ILE A 98 -25.19 17.18 1.80
CA ILE A 98 -25.65 15.79 1.71
C ILE A 98 -26.80 15.62 2.70
N GLY A 99 -28.04 15.85 2.25
CA GLY A 99 -29.20 15.93 3.14
C GLY A 99 -29.01 16.96 4.25
N GLN A 100 -28.98 16.51 5.52
CA GLN A 100 -28.78 17.39 6.68
C GLN A 100 -27.29 17.68 7.02
N LEU A 101 -26.36 17.10 6.27
CA LEU A 101 -24.92 17.24 6.48
C LEU A 101 -24.36 18.30 5.54
N GLU A 102 -23.40 19.08 6.02
CA GLU A 102 -22.57 19.97 5.20
C GLU A 102 -21.14 19.45 5.21
N ILE A 103 -20.56 19.26 4.03
CA ILE A 103 -19.14 18.99 3.85
C ILE A 103 -18.48 20.28 3.39
N ARG A 104 -17.46 20.74 4.12
CA ARG A 104 -16.67 21.93 3.81
C ARG A 104 -15.24 21.55 3.43
N VAL A 105 -14.76 22.13 2.34
CA VAL A 105 -13.40 21.92 1.84
C VAL A 105 -12.39 22.73 2.65
N LEU A 106 -11.29 22.08 3.03
CA LEU A 106 -10.09 22.68 3.60
C LEU A 106 -8.90 22.36 2.70
N GLU A 107 -8.27 23.37 2.11
CA GLU A 107 -6.98 23.15 1.42
C GLU A 107 -5.93 22.78 2.46
N THR A 108 -5.33 21.60 2.32
CA THR A 108 -4.38 21.04 3.29
C THR A 108 -3.14 20.48 2.59
N PRO A 109 -2.44 21.29 1.78
CA PRO A 109 -1.27 20.83 1.02
C PRO A 109 -0.16 20.35 1.96
N GLY A 110 0.66 19.44 1.46
CA GLY A 110 1.81 18.93 2.20
C GLY A 110 2.11 17.48 1.85
N HIS A 111 1.11 16.61 1.88
CA HIS A 111 1.28 15.28 1.30
C HIS A 111 1.46 15.39 -0.22
N THR A 112 0.49 16.06 -0.85
CA THR A 112 0.54 16.53 -2.23
C THR A 112 0.20 18.03 -2.26
N ASP A 113 0.51 18.73 -3.36
CA ASP A 113 0.14 20.15 -3.55
C ASP A 113 -1.38 20.34 -3.72
N ASP A 114 -2.09 19.29 -4.17
CA ASP A 114 -3.55 19.27 -4.37
C ASP A 114 -4.35 18.72 -3.20
N HIS A 115 -3.70 18.41 -2.08
CA HIS A 115 -4.34 17.79 -0.95
C HIS A 115 -5.41 18.70 -0.32
N ILE A 116 -6.60 18.14 -0.11
CA ILE A 116 -7.71 18.75 0.60
C ILE A 116 -8.29 17.80 1.65
N ALA A 117 -8.77 18.39 2.74
CA ALA A 117 -9.50 17.71 3.80
C ALA A 117 -10.96 18.15 3.76
N TYR A 118 -11.86 17.26 4.19
CA TYR A 118 -13.30 17.52 4.16
C TYR A 118 -13.86 17.55 5.58
N ALA A 119 -14.16 18.74 6.08
CA ALA A 119 -14.77 18.92 7.40
C ALA A 119 -16.29 18.66 7.31
N LEU A 120 -16.79 17.77 8.16
CA LEU A 120 -18.18 17.36 8.21
C LEU A 120 -18.92 18.08 9.34
N PHE A 121 -19.98 18.78 9.00
CA PHE A 121 -20.88 19.49 9.92
C PHE A 121 -22.28 18.87 9.88
N ASP A 122 -22.95 18.85 11.04
CA ASP A 122 -24.38 18.58 11.13
C ASP A 122 -25.13 19.91 11.20
N THR A 123 -26.10 20.14 10.32
CA THR A 123 -26.86 21.39 10.29
C THR A 123 -27.67 21.65 11.57
N ALA A 124 -27.90 20.63 12.40
CA ALA A 124 -28.47 20.81 13.73
C ALA A 124 -27.49 21.47 14.73
N TYR A 125 -26.18 21.37 14.48
CA TYR A 125 -25.10 21.90 15.32
C TYR A 125 -24.00 22.55 14.46
N PRO A 126 -24.32 23.64 13.74
CA PRO A 126 -23.48 24.15 12.65
C PRO A 126 -22.16 24.79 13.12
N ASP A 127 -22.02 25.12 14.40
CA ASP A 127 -20.87 25.88 14.92
C ASP A 127 -19.58 25.04 15.04
N ARG A 128 -19.69 23.71 15.01
CA ARG A 128 -18.55 22.80 15.22
C ARG A 128 -18.58 21.62 14.27
N ALA A 129 -17.42 21.28 13.73
CA ALA A 129 -17.27 20.07 12.94
C ALA A 129 -17.49 18.83 13.83
N VAL A 130 -18.25 17.88 13.29
CA VAL A 130 -18.48 16.55 13.87
C VAL A 130 -17.31 15.62 13.55
N GLY A 131 -16.72 15.78 12.37
CA GLY A 131 -15.51 15.07 11.98
C GLY A 131 -14.83 15.70 10.78
N VAL A 132 -13.73 15.10 10.36
CA VAL A 132 -12.92 15.55 9.23
C VAL A 132 -12.33 14.36 8.52
N PHE A 133 -12.54 14.28 7.21
CA PHE A 133 -11.82 13.36 6.34
C PHE A 133 -10.47 13.99 6.04
N THR A 134 -9.42 13.47 6.68
CA THR A 134 -8.09 14.10 6.73
C THR A 134 -7.19 13.68 5.57
N GLY A 135 -7.66 12.79 4.69
CA GLY A 135 -6.85 12.21 3.63
C GLY A 135 -5.55 11.64 4.21
N ASP A 136 -4.46 11.98 3.55
CA ASP A 136 -3.11 11.59 3.95
C ASP A 136 -2.34 12.73 4.63
N ALA A 137 -2.98 13.84 4.99
CA ALA A 137 -2.35 14.89 5.79
C ALA A 137 -2.17 14.48 7.26
N LEU A 138 -3.23 13.98 7.91
CA LEU A 138 -3.23 13.56 9.31
C LEU A 138 -3.74 12.13 9.47
N PHE A 139 -2.94 11.31 10.14
CA PHE A 139 -3.26 9.92 10.45
C PHE A 139 -3.53 9.71 11.93
N VAL A 140 -4.00 8.51 12.28
CA VAL A 140 -4.05 8.07 13.67
C VAL A 140 -2.64 7.69 14.13
N GLY A 141 -1.99 8.57 14.90
CA GLY A 141 -0.65 8.39 15.45
C GLY A 141 0.52 8.91 14.58
N ASP A 142 0.26 9.40 13.37
CA ASP A 142 1.30 9.95 12.48
C ASP A 142 0.75 11.05 11.56
N VAL A 143 1.55 11.55 10.63
CA VAL A 143 1.17 12.52 9.58
C VAL A 143 1.73 12.10 8.22
N GLY A 144 1.20 12.66 7.14
CA GLY A 144 1.62 12.37 5.77
C GLY A 144 3.12 12.50 5.51
N ARG A 145 3.63 11.68 4.60
CA ARG A 145 4.96 11.89 3.97
C ARG A 145 4.94 13.11 3.04
N THR A 146 6.11 13.70 2.77
CA THR A 146 6.27 15.00 2.05
C THR A 146 7.36 14.94 0.97
N ASP A 147 7.81 13.74 0.60
CA ASP A 147 9.03 13.52 -0.19
C ASP A 147 8.79 13.38 -1.70
N PHE A 148 7.55 13.51 -2.18
CA PHE A 148 7.24 13.51 -3.61
C PHE A 148 7.85 14.69 -4.38
N TYR A 149 8.21 15.76 -3.68
CA TYR A 149 8.81 16.97 -4.28
C TYR A 149 10.26 17.16 -3.78
N PRO A 150 11.24 16.39 -4.28
CA PRO A 150 12.62 16.36 -3.76
C PRO A 150 13.32 17.73 -3.75
N GLU A 151 13.01 18.59 -4.72
CA GLU A 151 13.57 19.95 -4.83
C GLU A 151 12.86 20.97 -3.91
N ARG A 152 11.67 20.66 -3.41
CA ARG A 152 10.84 21.52 -2.53
C ARG A 152 10.62 20.90 -1.15
N ARG A 153 11.42 19.90 -0.74
CA ARG A 153 11.24 19.13 0.52
C ARG A 153 10.97 19.99 1.75
N ARG A 154 11.73 21.06 1.96
CA ARG A 154 11.54 21.97 3.11
C ARG A 154 10.24 22.77 3.01
N GLU A 155 9.89 23.22 1.82
CA GLU A 155 8.68 23.99 1.56
C GLU A 155 7.45 23.13 1.82
N VAL A 156 7.39 21.95 1.22
CA VAL A 156 6.25 21.02 1.32
C VAL A 156 6.07 20.49 2.74
N ALA A 157 7.16 20.20 3.46
CA ALA A 157 7.08 19.89 4.90
C ALA A 157 6.51 21.06 5.72
N GLY A 158 6.84 22.30 5.35
CA GLY A 158 6.27 23.49 5.96
C GLY A 158 4.78 23.65 5.66
N LEU A 159 4.35 23.37 4.41
CA LEU A 159 2.94 23.34 4.03
C LEU A 159 2.16 22.32 4.87
N LEU A 160 2.69 21.11 5.04
CA LEU A 160 2.07 20.10 5.89
C LEU A 160 1.90 20.60 7.33
N TYR A 161 2.92 21.26 7.90
CA TYR A 161 2.83 21.83 9.25
C TYR A 161 1.67 22.83 9.37
N ASP A 162 1.55 23.74 8.40
CA ASP A 162 0.52 24.78 8.38
C ASP A 162 -0.88 24.14 8.21
N SER A 163 -1.02 23.19 7.29
CA SER A 163 -2.25 22.38 7.07
C SER A 163 -2.72 21.61 8.31
N LEU A 164 -1.79 21.08 9.10
CA LEU A 164 -2.12 20.41 10.36
C LEU A 164 -2.70 21.38 11.37
N GLN A 165 -2.26 22.65 11.41
CA GLN A 165 -2.86 23.66 12.29
C GLN A 165 -4.30 23.96 11.91
N ASP A 166 -4.60 24.01 10.61
CA ASP A 166 -5.96 24.23 10.11
C ASP A 166 -6.91 23.07 10.48
N ILE A 167 -6.44 21.82 10.37
CA ILE A 167 -7.20 20.65 10.85
C ILE A 167 -7.41 20.72 12.37
N LEU A 168 -6.37 21.08 13.14
CA LEU A 168 -6.45 21.21 14.59
C LEU A 168 -7.43 22.30 15.06
N ALA A 169 -7.64 23.33 14.24
CA ALA A 169 -8.57 24.43 14.51
C ALA A 169 -10.06 24.02 14.41
N LEU A 170 -10.38 22.86 13.83
CA LEU A 170 -11.74 22.29 13.83
C LEU A 170 -12.24 21.90 15.23
N GLY A 171 -11.33 21.79 16.20
CA GLY A 171 -11.63 21.56 17.61
C GLY A 171 -11.62 20.10 18.02
N ASP A 172 -11.39 19.87 19.31
CA ASP A 172 -11.04 18.58 19.91
C ASP A 172 -12.07 17.48 19.70
N GLN A 173 -13.33 17.88 19.52
CA GLN A 173 -14.45 16.98 19.34
C GLN A 173 -14.47 16.32 17.96
N ALA A 174 -13.81 16.90 16.95
CA ALA A 174 -13.88 16.41 15.59
C ALA A 174 -13.22 15.03 15.49
N ILE A 175 -13.98 14.05 15.02
CA ILE A 175 -13.49 12.70 14.72
C ILE A 175 -12.62 12.77 13.46
N ILE A 176 -11.46 12.12 13.45
CA ILE A 176 -10.62 12.07 12.25
C ILE A 176 -10.88 10.79 11.43
N TYR A 177 -10.90 10.96 10.12
CA TYR A 177 -11.13 9.92 9.12
C TYR A 177 -10.02 9.99 8.04
N PRO A 178 -8.85 9.38 8.29
CA PRO A 178 -7.75 9.38 7.32
C PRO A 178 -8.04 8.50 6.11
N ALA A 179 -7.34 8.73 4.99
CA ALA A 179 -7.42 7.84 3.83
C ALA A 179 -6.59 6.55 4.02
N HIS A 180 -5.72 6.48 5.03
CA HIS A 180 -4.93 5.28 5.35
C HIS A 180 -4.92 4.88 6.84
N GLY A 181 -4.61 3.60 7.08
CA GLY A 181 -4.39 2.99 8.40
C GLY A 181 -3.02 2.29 8.51
N ALA A 182 -2.75 1.65 9.66
CA ALA A 182 -1.52 0.89 9.89
C ALA A 182 -1.21 -0.10 8.76
N GLY A 183 0.06 -0.10 8.32
CA GLY A 183 0.56 -0.94 7.23
C GLY A 183 0.49 -0.30 5.83
N SER A 184 -0.02 0.94 5.69
CA SER A 184 0.09 1.69 4.44
C SER A 184 1.53 2.12 4.16
N VAL A 185 1.85 2.32 2.87
CA VAL A 185 3.13 2.87 2.40
C VAL A 185 3.17 4.41 2.43
N CYS A 186 2.04 5.06 2.74
CA CYS A 186 1.92 6.51 2.85
C CYS A 186 2.37 7.06 4.22
N GLY A 187 2.54 6.19 5.23
CA GLY A 187 3.03 6.55 6.56
C GLY A 187 3.55 5.35 7.36
N SER A 188 4.62 5.55 8.15
CA SER A 188 5.35 4.46 8.81
C SER A 188 5.02 4.28 10.31
N GLY A 189 4.45 5.29 10.96
CA GLY A 189 4.17 5.31 12.41
C GLY A 189 2.69 5.17 12.79
N MET A 190 1.83 4.76 11.85
CA MET A 190 0.39 4.73 12.04
C MET A 190 -0.02 3.66 13.06
N ALA A 191 -0.91 4.01 13.98
CA ALA A 191 -1.37 3.08 15.00
C ALA A 191 -2.37 2.06 14.45
N GLU A 192 -2.40 0.86 15.04
CA GLU A 192 -3.37 -0.19 14.68
C GLU A 192 -4.83 0.21 14.95
N ARG A 193 -5.07 1.15 15.88
CA ARG A 193 -6.41 1.66 16.14
C ARG A 193 -6.85 2.53 14.95
N GLU A 194 -8.09 2.35 14.51
CA GLU A 194 -8.62 3.05 13.33
C GLU A 194 -9.72 4.07 13.69
N PHE A 195 -9.65 4.63 14.88
CA PHE A 195 -10.53 5.72 15.34
C PHE A 195 -9.72 6.67 16.22
N SER A 196 -9.96 7.98 16.07
CA SER A 196 -9.36 8.99 16.92
C SER A 196 -10.15 10.31 16.80
N THR A 197 -9.73 11.33 17.54
CA THR A 197 -10.23 12.69 17.41
C THR A 197 -9.07 13.67 17.29
N VAL A 198 -9.35 14.86 16.78
CA VAL A 198 -8.42 15.99 16.77
C VAL A 198 -7.83 16.23 18.17
N GLY A 199 -8.66 16.16 19.23
CA GLY A 199 -8.19 16.35 20.60
C GLY A 199 -7.23 15.25 21.07
N HIS A 200 -7.52 13.99 20.72
CA HIS A 200 -6.65 12.88 21.08
C HIS A 200 -5.31 12.95 20.34
N GLU A 201 -5.33 13.21 19.03
CA GLU A 201 -4.10 13.33 18.24
C GLU A 201 -3.28 14.54 18.68
N ARG A 202 -3.90 15.69 18.98
CA ARG A 202 -3.16 16.86 19.47
C ARG A 202 -2.34 16.57 20.73
N ILE A 203 -2.81 15.67 21.61
CA ILE A 203 -2.13 15.34 22.86
C ILE A 203 -1.12 14.20 22.69
N ASN A 204 -1.41 13.23 21.80
CA ASN A 204 -0.69 11.95 21.78
C ASN A 204 0.09 11.69 20.49
N ASN A 205 -0.23 12.36 19.38
CA ASN A 205 0.47 12.19 18.12
C ASN A 205 1.87 12.82 18.24
N PRO A 206 2.96 12.04 18.13
CA PRO A 206 4.31 12.54 18.32
C PRO A 206 4.68 13.68 17.38
N ARG A 207 4.12 13.69 16.16
CA ARG A 207 4.36 14.72 15.15
C ARG A 207 3.70 16.04 15.52
N LEU A 208 2.52 15.98 16.13
CA LEU A 208 1.79 17.16 16.61
C LEU A 208 2.35 17.73 17.92
N GLN A 209 3.26 17.00 18.60
CA GLN A 209 3.98 17.54 19.77
C GLN A 209 5.12 18.50 19.35
N ILE A 210 5.49 18.52 18.08
CA ILE A 210 6.55 19.38 17.55
C ILE A 210 5.93 20.74 17.26
N THR A 211 5.97 21.63 18.24
CA THR A 211 5.36 22.97 18.13
C THR A 211 6.22 23.96 17.36
N ASP A 212 7.52 23.73 17.25
CA ASP A 212 8.43 24.54 16.44
C ASP A 212 8.42 24.10 14.97
N ARG A 213 8.09 25.01 14.07
CA ARG A 213 7.92 24.74 12.64
C ARG A 213 9.21 24.25 11.97
N GLU A 214 10.36 24.86 12.28
CA GLU A 214 11.63 24.45 11.67
C GLU A 214 12.07 23.06 12.15
N THR A 215 11.85 22.74 13.43
CA THR A 215 12.09 21.41 13.97
C THR A 215 11.23 20.34 13.29
N PHE A 216 9.96 20.65 12.99
CA PHE A 216 9.08 19.76 12.23
C PHE A 216 9.62 19.52 10.81
N ILE A 217 10.03 20.59 10.12
CA ILE A 217 10.59 20.52 8.77
C ILE A 217 11.88 19.69 8.76
N ASP A 218 12.80 19.95 9.69
CA ASP A 218 14.05 19.20 9.78
C ASP A 218 13.79 17.71 10.03
N LEU A 219 12.80 17.38 10.88
CA LEU A 219 12.38 16.00 11.09
C LEU A 219 11.84 15.37 9.80
N LYS A 220 10.87 15.99 9.13
CA LYS A 220 10.23 15.43 7.92
C LYS A 220 11.23 15.26 6.78
N THR A 221 12.15 16.21 6.63
CA THR A 221 13.18 16.16 5.58
C THR A 221 14.27 15.10 5.83
N SER A 222 14.34 14.56 7.05
CA SER A 222 15.25 13.47 7.44
C SER A 222 14.64 12.07 7.35
N GLU A 223 13.34 11.96 7.08
CA GLU A 223 12.67 10.67 6.94
C GLU A 223 13.12 9.94 5.67
N ASN A 224 13.30 8.61 5.78
CA ASN A 224 13.61 7.75 4.66
C ASN A 224 12.34 7.07 4.18
N HIS A 225 11.89 7.41 2.98
CA HIS A 225 10.77 6.73 2.36
C HIS A 225 11.19 6.05 1.07
N TYR A 226 10.81 4.79 0.94
CA TYR A 226 10.95 4.07 -0.33
C TYR A 226 9.74 4.37 -1.21
N GLN A 227 9.98 4.65 -2.48
CA GLN A 227 8.94 4.87 -3.48
C GLN A 227 8.94 3.71 -4.47
N PRO A 228 7.89 2.86 -4.45
CA PRO A 228 7.73 1.81 -5.43
C PRO A 228 7.62 2.40 -6.85
N PRO A 229 8.25 1.79 -7.88
CA PRO A 229 8.17 2.26 -9.26
C PRO A 229 6.75 2.45 -9.80
N TYR A 230 5.78 1.63 -9.34
CA TYR A 230 4.39 1.71 -9.78
C TYR A 230 3.66 2.99 -9.35
N PHE A 231 4.20 3.77 -8.40
CA PHE A 231 3.58 5.05 -8.04
C PHE A 231 3.41 5.93 -9.27
N ARG A 232 4.39 5.95 -10.18
CA ARG A 232 4.30 6.69 -11.46
C ARG A 232 3.12 6.26 -12.34
N LEU A 233 2.73 4.98 -12.26
CA LEU A 233 1.55 4.48 -12.94
C LEU A 233 0.28 5.02 -12.28
N MET A 234 0.20 5.02 -10.95
CA MET A 234 -0.95 5.55 -10.21
C MET A 234 -1.08 7.07 -10.43
N GLU A 235 0.03 7.81 -10.40
CA GLU A 235 0.09 9.24 -10.69
C GLU A 235 -0.47 9.56 -12.08
N HIS A 236 -0.25 8.70 -13.08
CA HIS A 236 -0.82 8.89 -14.41
C HIS A 236 -2.31 8.51 -14.46
N LEU A 237 -2.66 7.33 -13.96
CA LEU A 237 -4.03 6.81 -14.02
C LEU A 237 -5.02 7.64 -13.19
N ASN A 238 -4.58 8.23 -12.09
CA ASN A 238 -5.42 9.08 -11.23
C ASN A 238 -5.51 10.54 -11.73
N MET A 239 -4.94 10.83 -12.89
CA MET A 239 -5.08 12.11 -13.58
C MET A 239 -5.98 11.98 -14.81
N GLU A 240 -5.81 10.90 -15.57
CA GLU A 240 -6.58 10.62 -16.79
C GLU A 240 -7.87 9.85 -16.52
N GLY A 241 -7.91 9.10 -15.42
CA GLY A 241 -8.97 8.19 -15.06
C GLY A 241 -8.64 6.76 -15.52
N GLY A 242 -8.44 5.87 -14.55
CA GLY A 242 -8.14 4.46 -14.80
C GLY A 242 -9.29 3.70 -15.47
N GLU A 243 -8.97 2.58 -16.13
CA GLU A 243 -9.98 1.72 -16.72
C GLU A 243 -10.84 1.03 -15.65
N ALA A 244 -12.06 0.64 -16.02
CA ALA A 244 -12.92 -0.15 -15.15
C ALA A 244 -12.24 -1.48 -14.77
N PRO A 245 -12.37 -1.95 -13.51
CA PRO A 245 -11.81 -3.22 -13.11
C PRO A 245 -12.51 -4.38 -13.85
N PRO A 246 -11.89 -5.57 -13.94
CA PRO A 246 -12.56 -6.77 -14.42
C PRO A 246 -13.84 -7.05 -13.64
N VAL A 247 -14.91 -7.40 -14.36
CA VAL A 247 -16.21 -7.74 -13.72
C VAL A 247 -16.08 -8.91 -12.75
N VAL A 248 -15.22 -9.88 -13.09
CA VAL A 248 -14.94 -11.05 -12.25
C VAL A 248 -13.59 -10.85 -11.58
N MET A 249 -13.61 -10.54 -10.28
CA MET A 249 -12.42 -10.38 -9.43
C MET A 249 -11.85 -11.73 -8.99
N ARG A 250 -11.69 -12.66 -9.93
CA ARG A 250 -11.07 -13.96 -9.71
C ARG A 250 -10.34 -14.40 -10.98
N PRO A 251 -9.09 -14.90 -10.88
CA PRO A 251 -8.37 -15.41 -12.03
C PRO A 251 -9.08 -16.63 -12.62
N ARG A 252 -8.89 -16.85 -13.91
CA ARG A 252 -9.30 -18.10 -14.55
C ARG A 252 -8.48 -19.26 -13.98
N ASN A 253 -9.14 -20.39 -13.70
CA ASN A 253 -8.43 -21.59 -13.29
C ASN A 253 -7.70 -22.23 -14.47
N LEU A 254 -6.40 -22.40 -14.32
CA LEU A 254 -5.53 -23.08 -15.27
C LEU A 254 -5.39 -24.55 -14.88
N SER A 255 -5.40 -25.43 -15.87
CA SER A 255 -4.80 -26.75 -15.72
C SER A 255 -3.28 -26.63 -15.68
N LEU A 256 -2.59 -27.63 -15.15
CA LEU A 256 -1.13 -27.66 -15.16
C LEU A 256 -0.53 -27.50 -16.57
N LYS A 257 -1.13 -28.14 -17.57
CA LYS A 257 -0.72 -27.97 -18.97
C LYS A 257 -0.86 -26.51 -19.41
N GLN A 258 -2.00 -25.87 -19.11
CA GLN A 258 -2.22 -24.46 -19.45
C GLN A 258 -1.28 -23.52 -18.71
N LEU A 259 -0.90 -23.83 -17.47
CA LEU A 259 0.11 -23.07 -16.73
C LEU A 259 1.48 -23.19 -17.39
N ASN A 260 1.90 -24.40 -17.77
CA ASN A 260 3.19 -24.61 -18.42
C ASN A 260 3.25 -24.03 -19.84
N ASP A 261 2.12 -24.03 -20.55
CA ASP A 261 2.00 -23.52 -21.91
C ASP A 261 1.72 -22.00 -21.94
N CYS A 262 1.49 -21.35 -20.79
CA CYS A 262 1.24 -19.90 -20.76
C CYS A 262 2.55 -19.12 -20.90
N ASP A 263 2.53 -18.10 -21.75
CA ASP A 263 3.66 -17.19 -21.98
C ASP A 263 3.52 -15.97 -21.06
N ALA A 264 3.41 -16.23 -19.76
CA ALA A 264 3.31 -15.18 -18.75
C ALA A 264 4.69 -14.55 -18.52
N ASP A 265 4.76 -13.22 -18.42
CA ASP A 265 5.98 -12.50 -18.06
C ASP A 265 6.49 -12.90 -16.67
N HIS A 266 5.55 -13.15 -15.74
CA HIS A 266 5.85 -13.62 -14.38
C HIS A 266 4.98 -14.78 -13.95
N LEU A 267 5.63 -15.84 -13.45
CA LEU A 267 5.00 -16.89 -12.66
C LEU A 267 5.15 -16.55 -11.17
N ILE A 268 4.06 -16.22 -10.50
CA ILE A 268 4.07 -15.74 -9.11
C ILE A 268 3.43 -16.78 -8.20
N ASP A 269 4.22 -17.28 -7.25
CA ASP A 269 3.74 -18.12 -6.17
C ASP A 269 3.31 -17.25 -4.98
N ILE A 270 2.01 -17.24 -4.72
CA ILE A 270 1.36 -16.39 -3.71
C ILE A 270 1.15 -17.11 -2.37
N ARG A 271 1.70 -18.33 -2.22
CA ARG A 271 1.58 -19.13 -1.01
C ARG A 271 2.45 -18.58 0.11
N GLU A 272 2.17 -19.07 1.32
CA GLU A 272 2.94 -18.74 2.51
C GLU A 272 4.44 -19.10 2.35
N PRO A 273 5.36 -18.34 2.97
CA PRO A 273 6.81 -18.50 2.78
C PRO A 273 7.33 -19.95 2.95
N MET A 274 6.87 -20.67 3.98
CA MET A 274 7.29 -22.06 4.21
C MET A 274 6.75 -23.02 3.14
N ALA A 275 5.55 -22.76 2.62
CA ALA A 275 4.96 -23.58 1.56
C ALA A 275 5.70 -23.37 0.23
N TYR A 276 6.15 -22.15 -0.06
CA TYR A 276 7.03 -21.87 -1.19
C TYR A 276 8.40 -22.56 -1.02
N ALA A 277 9.06 -22.31 0.10
CA ALA A 277 10.43 -22.79 0.36
C ALA A 277 10.55 -24.33 0.36
N SER A 278 9.53 -25.03 0.86
CA SER A 278 9.49 -26.50 0.88
C SER A 278 9.25 -27.14 -0.50
N GLY A 279 8.74 -26.40 -1.47
CA GLY A 279 8.45 -26.90 -2.81
C GLY A 279 7.68 -25.91 -3.66
N HIS A 280 8.27 -25.42 -4.74
CA HIS A 280 7.64 -24.50 -5.70
C HIS A 280 7.98 -24.86 -7.15
N LEU A 281 7.23 -24.29 -8.09
CA LEU A 281 7.48 -24.51 -9.52
C LEU A 281 8.74 -23.76 -9.97
N PRO A 282 9.60 -24.37 -10.81
CA PRO A 282 10.81 -23.72 -11.29
C PRO A 282 10.54 -22.39 -11.98
N GLY A 283 11.37 -21.38 -11.68
CA GLY A 283 11.24 -20.05 -12.25
C GLY A 283 10.13 -19.19 -11.64
N SER A 284 9.34 -19.73 -10.70
CA SER A 284 8.35 -18.91 -9.97
C SER A 284 9.04 -18.00 -8.95
N MET A 285 8.58 -16.75 -8.87
CA MET A 285 8.95 -15.84 -7.79
C MET A 285 7.98 -15.97 -6.62
N SER A 286 8.45 -15.72 -5.39
CA SER A 286 7.58 -15.70 -4.21
C SER A 286 7.06 -14.29 -3.94
N LEU A 287 5.74 -14.12 -3.98
CA LEU A 287 5.06 -12.93 -3.46
C LEU A 287 3.82 -13.37 -2.69
N PRO A 288 3.96 -13.71 -1.39
CA PRO A 288 2.84 -14.14 -0.56
C PRO A 288 1.65 -13.19 -0.68
N VAL A 289 0.43 -13.73 -0.69
CA VAL A 289 -0.79 -12.95 -0.99
C VAL A 289 -0.94 -11.68 -0.16
N ASN A 290 -0.57 -11.72 1.12
CA ASN A 290 -0.62 -10.60 2.06
C ASN A 290 0.47 -9.54 1.82
N MET A 291 1.52 -9.89 1.07
CA MET A 291 2.64 -9.03 0.72
C MET A 291 2.50 -8.43 -0.70
N LEU A 292 1.59 -8.96 -1.52
CA LEU A 292 1.32 -8.45 -2.87
C LEU A 292 1.07 -6.93 -2.91
N PRO A 293 0.18 -6.34 -2.08
CA PRO A 293 -0.08 -4.91 -2.11
C PRO A 293 1.18 -4.05 -1.94
N ALA A 294 2.11 -4.49 -1.09
CA ALA A 294 3.32 -3.73 -0.79
C ALA A 294 4.45 -3.98 -1.80
N PHE A 295 4.52 -5.19 -2.39
CA PHE A 295 5.69 -5.63 -3.15
C PHE A 295 5.46 -5.89 -4.64
N ALA A 296 4.21 -6.10 -5.09
CA ALA A 296 3.94 -6.36 -6.50
C ALA A 296 4.51 -5.25 -7.41
N GLY A 297 4.23 -3.98 -7.08
CA GLY A 297 4.68 -2.84 -7.86
C GLY A 297 6.16 -2.47 -7.76
N TRP A 298 6.95 -3.27 -7.04
CA TRP A 298 8.42 -3.21 -7.14
C TRP A 298 8.97 -4.08 -8.26
N PHE A 299 8.32 -5.21 -8.53
CA PHE A 299 8.84 -6.27 -9.40
C PHE A 299 8.08 -6.42 -10.72
N ILE A 300 6.86 -5.91 -10.77
CA ILE A 300 5.94 -6.00 -11.93
C ILE A 300 5.81 -4.61 -12.54
N GLU A 301 5.96 -4.54 -13.86
CA GLU A 301 5.78 -3.34 -14.66
C GLU A 301 4.39 -3.33 -15.30
N GLU A 302 3.94 -2.14 -15.72
CA GLU A 302 2.66 -1.96 -16.41
C GLU A 302 2.56 -2.87 -17.64
N GLY A 303 1.40 -3.51 -17.81
CA GLY A 303 1.10 -4.36 -18.97
C GLY A 303 1.72 -5.76 -18.92
N GLN A 304 2.66 -6.05 -18.02
CA GLN A 304 3.22 -7.40 -17.87
C GLN A 304 2.16 -8.41 -17.42
N SER A 305 2.20 -9.59 -18.04
CA SER A 305 1.24 -10.66 -17.84
C SER A 305 1.64 -11.59 -16.70
N LEU A 306 0.65 -11.99 -15.89
CA LEU A 306 0.87 -12.75 -14.65
C LEU A 306 0.17 -14.10 -14.69
N ALA A 307 0.86 -15.15 -14.22
CA ALA A 307 0.27 -16.42 -13.87
C ALA A 307 0.49 -16.69 -12.37
N LEU A 308 -0.55 -17.12 -11.66
CA LEU A 308 -0.51 -17.26 -10.20
C LEU A 308 -0.50 -18.72 -9.75
N VAL A 309 0.24 -19.03 -8.69
CA VAL A 309 0.22 -20.33 -8.01
C VAL A 309 -0.20 -20.14 -6.56
N ALA A 310 -1.25 -20.84 -6.16
CA ALA A 310 -1.90 -20.64 -4.86
C ALA A 310 -2.13 -21.94 -4.09
N SER A 311 -2.41 -21.83 -2.80
CA SER A 311 -2.81 -22.96 -1.95
C SER A 311 -4.29 -23.31 -2.13
N ASN A 312 -5.13 -22.34 -2.48
CA ASN A 312 -6.56 -22.50 -2.71
C ASN A 312 -7.12 -21.38 -3.60
N GLU A 313 -8.38 -21.53 -4.01
CA GLU A 313 -9.11 -20.61 -4.89
C GLU A 313 -9.40 -19.24 -4.25
N GLU A 314 -9.58 -19.19 -2.93
CA GLU A 314 -9.82 -17.95 -2.21
C GLU A 314 -8.57 -17.06 -2.24
N GLN A 315 -7.39 -17.66 -2.09
CA GLN A 315 -6.12 -16.97 -2.20
C GLN A 315 -5.91 -16.36 -3.60
N LEU A 316 -6.36 -17.03 -4.67
CA LEU A 316 -6.36 -16.48 -6.02
C LEU A 316 -7.28 -15.27 -6.15
N ALA A 317 -8.48 -15.32 -5.55
CA ALA A 317 -9.41 -14.20 -5.57
C ALA A 317 -8.83 -12.98 -4.83
N THR A 318 -8.28 -13.18 -3.63
CA THR A 318 -7.64 -12.11 -2.85
C THR A 318 -6.45 -11.50 -3.60
N ALA A 319 -5.62 -12.31 -4.26
CA ALA A 319 -4.53 -11.79 -5.09
C ALA A 319 -5.03 -10.93 -6.24
N MET A 320 -6.10 -11.35 -6.94
CA MET A 320 -6.72 -10.55 -8.00
C MET A 320 -7.22 -9.21 -7.47
N GLU A 321 -7.85 -9.19 -6.30
CA GLU A 321 -8.27 -7.93 -5.66
C GLU A 321 -7.09 -6.99 -5.40
N HIS A 322 -5.99 -7.49 -4.84
CA HIS A 322 -4.81 -6.67 -4.58
C HIS A 322 -4.19 -6.12 -5.87
N LEU A 323 -4.01 -6.98 -6.89
CA LEU A 323 -3.37 -6.61 -8.14
C LEU A 323 -4.22 -5.62 -8.96
N VAL A 324 -5.52 -5.84 -9.08
CA VAL A 324 -6.42 -4.96 -9.85
C VAL A 324 -6.47 -3.55 -9.25
N ARG A 325 -6.42 -3.42 -7.93
CA ARG A 325 -6.47 -2.13 -7.23
C ARG A 325 -5.24 -1.26 -7.51
N ILE A 326 -4.13 -1.85 -7.95
CA ILE A 326 -2.89 -1.16 -8.34
C ILE A 326 -2.59 -1.30 -9.85
N ALA A 327 -3.62 -1.55 -10.67
CA ALA A 327 -3.55 -1.68 -12.14
C ALA A 327 -2.73 -2.86 -12.71
N PHE A 328 -2.45 -3.90 -11.93
CA PHE A 328 -1.83 -5.13 -12.44
C PHE A 328 -2.89 -6.19 -12.77
N ASP A 329 -3.83 -5.84 -13.64
CA ASP A 329 -5.00 -6.67 -13.98
C ASP A 329 -4.77 -7.65 -15.14
N ASN A 330 -3.59 -7.65 -15.79
CA ASN A 330 -3.21 -8.61 -16.83
C ASN A 330 -2.86 -10.01 -16.26
N VAL A 331 -3.83 -10.66 -15.61
CA VAL A 331 -3.69 -11.98 -15.00
C VAL A 331 -4.25 -13.05 -15.95
N ILE A 332 -3.36 -13.86 -16.54
CA ILE A 332 -3.72 -14.95 -17.46
C ILE A 332 -4.57 -16.02 -16.75
N GLY A 333 -4.24 -16.31 -15.49
CA GLY A 333 -4.97 -17.26 -14.66
C GLY A 333 -4.19 -17.73 -13.44
N GLY A 334 -4.78 -18.67 -12.70
CA GLY A 334 -4.21 -19.24 -11.49
C GLY A 334 -4.26 -20.77 -11.47
N TYR A 335 -3.28 -21.37 -10.80
CA TYR A 335 -3.21 -22.81 -10.54
C TYR A 335 -3.18 -23.06 -9.03
N VAL A 336 -3.99 -24.02 -8.57
CA VAL A 336 -4.11 -24.36 -7.15
C VAL A 336 -3.37 -25.65 -6.83
N GLY A 337 -2.43 -25.55 -5.90
CA GLY A 337 -1.77 -26.66 -5.22
C GLY A 337 -0.55 -27.22 -5.97
N VAL A 338 0.61 -27.14 -5.33
CA VAL A 338 1.86 -27.71 -5.89
C VAL A 338 1.99 -29.22 -5.72
N VAL A 339 1.34 -29.81 -4.72
CA VAL A 339 1.35 -31.28 -4.51
C VAL A 339 0.70 -32.01 -5.71
N PRO A 340 -0.49 -31.58 -6.20
CA PRO A 340 -1.03 -32.11 -7.45
C PRO A 340 -0.11 -31.96 -8.68
N ALA A 341 0.70 -30.89 -8.76
CA ALA A 341 1.68 -30.74 -9.83
C ALA A 341 2.82 -31.75 -9.71
N ALA A 342 3.42 -31.86 -8.52
CA ALA A 342 4.46 -32.84 -8.23
C ALA A 342 3.98 -34.30 -8.48
N ALA A 343 2.74 -34.62 -8.10
CA ALA A 343 2.13 -35.93 -8.35
C ALA A 343 1.98 -36.27 -9.85
N LYS A 344 1.99 -35.25 -10.72
CA LYS A 344 1.96 -35.41 -12.19
C LYS A 344 3.37 -35.43 -12.81
N GLY A 345 4.42 -35.42 -11.99
CA GLY A 345 5.81 -35.51 -12.42
C GLY A 345 6.49 -34.17 -12.68
N GLU A 346 5.88 -33.05 -12.28
CA GLU A 346 6.56 -31.75 -12.36
C GLU A 346 7.80 -31.71 -11.48
N LYS A 347 8.86 -31.09 -12.00
CA LYS A 347 10.05 -30.83 -11.22
C LYS A 347 9.73 -29.74 -10.22
N MET A 348 10.03 -29.99 -8.94
CA MET A 348 9.90 -28.99 -7.89
C MET A 348 11.28 -28.42 -7.54
N GLN A 349 11.34 -27.13 -7.23
CA GLN A 349 12.47 -26.48 -6.60
C GLN A 349 12.19 -26.26 -5.11
N GLN A 350 13.27 -26.14 -4.33
CA GLN A 350 13.22 -25.86 -2.91
C GLN A 350 14.20 -24.75 -2.60
N THR A 351 13.87 -23.94 -1.61
CA THR A 351 14.77 -22.94 -1.04
C THR A 351 15.03 -23.33 0.41
N PRO A 352 16.23 -23.82 0.75
CA PRO A 352 16.54 -24.20 2.12
C PRO A 352 16.29 -23.05 3.09
N MET A 353 15.81 -23.39 4.28
CA MET A 353 15.73 -22.48 5.41
C MET A 353 16.74 -22.94 6.45
N ILE A 354 17.62 -22.05 6.89
CA ILE A 354 18.69 -22.34 7.84
C ILE A 354 18.45 -21.59 9.15
N ASP A 355 18.98 -22.13 10.25
CA ASP A 355 18.85 -21.56 11.58
C ASP A 355 19.99 -20.59 11.94
N THR A 356 19.90 -20.01 13.12
CA THR A 356 20.90 -19.06 13.64
C THR A 356 22.29 -19.68 13.76
N THR A 357 22.39 -20.96 14.15
CA THR A 357 23.67 -21.64 14.35
C THR A 357 24.43 -21.79 13.03
N GLU A 358 23.73 -22.13 11.95
CA GLU A 358 24.35 -22.19 10.62
C GLU A 358 24.79 -20.80 10.13
N VAL A 359 23.98 -19.75 10.35
CA VAL A 359 24.34 -18.37 9.99
C VAL A 359 25.57 -17.89 10.76
N GLU A 360 25.63 -18.13 12.07
CA GLU A 360 26.79 -17.78 12.90
C GLU A 360 28.05 -18.54 12.45
N SER A 361 27.92 -19.84 12.15
CA SER A 361 29.01 -20.65 11.61
C SER A 361 29.55 -20.07 10.30
N ARG A 362 28.67 -19.64 9.38
CA ARG A 362 29.07 -19.06 8.10
C ARG A 362 29.69 -17.67 8.23
N LEU A 363 29.20 -16.83 9.14
CA LEU A 363 29.81 -15.52 9.42
C LEU A 363 31.28 -15.67 9.84
N ASN A 364 31.59 -16.70 10.63
CA ASN A 364 32.93 -16.94 11.14
C ASN A 364 33.85 -17.69 10.16
N ASN A 365 33.30 -18.58 9.33
CA ASN A 365 34.11 -19.59 8.63
C ASN A 365 33.91 -19.64 7.11
N ALA A 366 32.80 -19.14 6.56
CA ALA A 366 32.47 -19.36 5.15
C ALA A 366 33.27 -18.44 4.22
N GLN A 367 33.82 -19.03 3.16
CA GLN A 367 34.36 -18.31 2.01
C GLN A 367 33.34 -18.34 0.87
N ASN A 368 33.30 -17.28 0.04
CA ASN A 368 32.36 -17.15 -1.08
C ASN A 368 30.86 -17.23 -0.67
N TRP A 369 30.54 -16.63 0.47
CA TRP A 369 29.18 -16.54 1.00
C TRP A 369 28.85 -15.09 1.42
N THR A 370 27.58 -14.71 1.38
CA THR A 370 27.09 -13.41 1.84
C THR A 370 25.78 -13.58 2.62
N LEU A 371 25.71 -12.98 3.80
CA LEU A 371 24.44 -12.66 4.45
C LEU A 371 23.90 -11.36 3.85
N LEU A 372 22.74 -11.42 3.18
CA LEU A 372 22.10 -10.26 2.56
C LEU A 372 20.87 -9.85 3.37
N ASP A 373 20.98 -8.69 4.03
CA ASP A 373 19.92 -8.01 4.74
C ASP A 373 19.05 -7.22 3.75
N VAL A 374 17.76 -7.59 3.70
CA VAL A 374 16.79 -6.98 2.79
C VAL A 374 15.74 -6.11 3.50
N ARG A 375 16.00 -5.75 4.75
CA ARG A 375 15.20 -4.79 5.53
C ARG A 375 15.26 -3.38 4.97
N ASP A 376 14.37 -2.52 5.46
CA ASP A 376 14.51 -1.09 5.21
C ASP A 376 15.78 -0.53 5.88
N ILE A 377 16.12 0.73 5.56
CA ILE A 377 17.37 1.32 6.03
C ILE A 377 17.29 1.70 7.52
N ASP A 378 16.11 2.02 8.04
CA ASP A 378 15.93 2.47 9.42
C ASP A 378 16.01 1.29 10.39
N GLU A 379 15.42 0.14 10.03
CA GLU A 379 15.63 -1.15 10.67
C GLU A 379 17.11 -1.51 10.69
N ARG A 380 17.81 -1.34 9.56
CA ARG A 380 19.25 -1.66 9.43
C ARG A 380 20.15 -0.75 10.25
N ASN A 381 19.77 0.53 10.38
CA ASN A 381 20.49 1.52 11.18
C ASN A 381 20.26 1.30 12.68
N THR A 382 19.09 0.81 13.06
CA THR A 382 18.75 0.49 14.47
C THR A 382 19.57 -0.69 14.96
N ASN A 383 19.65 -1.76 14.19
CA ASN A 383 20.46 -2.93 14.52
C ASN A 383 20.86 -3.72 13.27
N ALA A 384 21.97 -4.43 13.38
CA ALA A 384 22.60 -5.08 12.26
C ALA A 384 23.43 -6.27 12.67
N ILE A 385 23.48 -7.27 11.80
CA ILE A 385 24.47 -8.34 11.90
C ILE A 385 25.76 -7.85 11.24
N GLU A 386 26.85 -7.80 11.99
CA GLU A 386 28.16 -7.42 11.46
C GLU A 386 28.58 -8.36 10.32
N GLY A 387 29.17 -7.81 9.25
CA GLY A 387 29.52 -8.56 8.05
C GLY A 387 28.36 -8.80 7.05
N SER A 388 27.11 -8.46 7.40
CA SER A 388 26.00 -8.48 6.43
C SER A 388 26.11 -7.37 5.37
N GLN A 389 25.73 -7.70 4.14
CA GLN A 389 25.48 -6.72 3.07
C GLN A 389 24.01 -6.28 3.11
N HIS A 390 23.70 -5.11 2.55
CA HIS A 390 22.34 -4.55 2.57
C HIS A 390 21.87 -4.14 1.18
N ILE A 391 20.69 -4.65 0.79
CA ILE A 391 19.91 -4.17 -0.34
C ILE A 391 18.44 -4.31 0.06
N TYR A 392 17.73 -3.20 0.24
CA TYR A 392 16.28 -3.22 0.49
C TYR A 392 15.55 -4.09 -0.54
N VAL A 393 14.65 -4.96 -0.08
CA VAL A 393 13.98 -5.96 -0.94
C VAL A 393 13.37 -5.34 -2.20
N GLY A 394 12.76 -4.15 -2.11
CA GLY A 394 12.17 -3.48 -3.28
C GLY A 394 13.20 -3.12 -4.35
N HIS A 395 14.40 -2.70 -3.94
CA HIS A 395 15.50 -2.35 -4.86
C HIS A 395 16.18 -3.55 -5.51
N LEU A 396 15.85 -4.79 -5.10
CA LEU A 396 16.36 -5.98 -5.77
C LEU A 396 15.79 -6.13 -7.19
N ASN A 397 14.73 -5.41 -7.57
CA ASN A 397 14.23 -5.36 -8.94
C ASN A 397 15.32 -4.92 -9.95
N GLU A 398 16.19 -4.01 -9.55
CA GLU A 398 17.29 -3.47 -10.35
C GLU A 398 18.66 -3.96 -9.88
N ARG A 399 18.91 -3.85 -8.57
CA ARG A 399 20.22 -4.03 -7.94
C ARG A 399 20.66 -5.48 -7.81
N TRP A 400 19.81 -6.45 -8.15
CA TRP A 400 20.24 -7.86 -8.25
C TRP A 400 21.42 -8.04 -9.22
N ARG A 401 21.56 -7.15 -10.21
CA ARG A 401 22.67 -7.14 -11.18
C ARG A 401 24.03 -6.82 -10.56
N GLU A 402 24.05 -6.24 -9.35
CA GLU A 402 25.27 -6.00 -8.58
C GLU A 402 25.77 -7.27 -7.89
N LEU A 403 24.93 -8.31 -7.80
CA LEU A 403 25.24 -9.56 -7.14
C LEU A 403 25.86 -10.57 -8.11
N ASN A 404 26.71 -11.46 -7.60
CA ASN A 404 27.35 -12.51 -8.39
C ASN A 404 26.53 -13.81 -8.29
N PRO A 405 25.90 -14.31 -9.38
CA PRO A 405 25.08 -15.52 -9.35
C PRO A 405 25.79 -16.80 -8.87
N SER A 406 27.13 -16.85 -8.94
CA SER A 406 27.94 -17.99 -8.46
C SER A 406 28.26 -17.94 -6.96
N ARG A 407 27.89 -16.87 -6.26
CA ARG A 407 28.11 -16.72 -4.82
C ARG A 407 26.91 -17.27 -4.05
N HIS A 408 27.15 -17.84 -2.87
CA HIS A 408 26.06 -18.28 -2.00
C HIS A 408 25.50 -17.10 -1.21
N TYR A 409 24.19 -16.85 -1.29
CA TYR A 409 23.49 -15.85 -0.51
C TYR A 409 22.55 -16.48 0.52
N THR A 410 22.68 -16.07 1.78
CA THR A 410 21.65 -16.27 2.80
C THR A 410 20.85 -14.97 2.91
N LEU A 411 19.54 -15.02 2.68
CA LEU A 411 18.67 -13.85 2.76
C LEU A 411 18.09 -13.72 4.17
N MET A 412 18.04 -12.50 4.70
CA MET A 412 17.47 -12.22 6.01
C MET A 412 16.66 -10.92 6.01
N CYS A 413 15.64 -10.84 6.86
CA CYS A 413 14.94 -9.59 7.14
C CYS A 413 14.59 -9.44 8.63
N ALA A 414 13.44 -8.86 9.01
CA ALA A 414 13.02 -8.86 10.42
C ALA A 414 12.63 -10.27 10.90
N SER A 415 11.79 -10.97 10.13
CA SER A 415 11.13 -12.23 10.53
C SER A 415 11.12 -13.34 9.45
N GLY A 416 11.61 -13.07 8.24
CA GLY A 416 11.76 -14.05 7.15
C GLY A 416 10.86 -13.84 5.92
N ALA A 417 9.75 -13.10 6.02
CA ALA A 417 8.82 -12.92 4.89
C ALA A 417 9.47 -12.20 3.69
N ARG A 418 10.05 -11.01 3.91
CA ARG A 418 10.77 -10.25 2.86
C ARG A 418 12.00 -10.99 2.34
N ALA A 419 12.67 -11.77 3.20
CA ALA A 419 13.79 -12.61 2.79
C ALA A 419 13.36 -13.70 1.79
N THR A 420 12.14 -14.23 1.93
CA THR A 420 11.58 -15.22 1.00
C THR A 420 11.23 -14.59 -0.36
N ILE A 421 10.71 -13.36 -0.36
CA ILE A 421 10.50 -12.60 -1.60
C ILE A 421 11.83 -12.37 -2.33
N ALA A 422 12.85 -11.90 -1.61
CA ALA A 422 14.19 -11.71 -2.15
C ALA A 422 14.78 -13.02 -2.70
N ALA A 423 14.64 -14.12 -1.97
CA ALA A 423 15.13 -15.43 -2.40
C ALA A 423 14.42 -15.90 -3.68
N GLY A 424 13.09 -15.79 -3.75
CA GLY A 424 12.33 -16.18 -4.94
C GLY A 424 12.63 -15.30 -6.16
N TRP A 425 12.84 -14.00 -5.96
CA TRP A 425 13.26 -13.09 -7.03
C TRP A 425 14.66 -13.43 -7.56
N LEU A 426 15.64 -13.63 -6.68
CA LEU A 426 16.98 -13.99 -7.13
C LEU A 426 17.02 -15.38 -7.78
N ALA A 427 16.26 -16.35 -7.25
CA ALA A 427 16.13 -17.67 -7.85
C ALA A 427 15.55 -17.59 -9.27
N SER A 428 14.52 -16.77 -9.51
CA SER A 428 13.97 -16.55 -10.86
C SER A 428 14.95 -15.86 -11.82
N ARG A 429 16.03 -15.23 -11.30
CA ARG A 429 17.14 -14.64 -12.07
C ARG A 429 18.37 -15.55 -12.19
N GLY A 430 18.26 -16.82 -11.82
CA GLY A 430 19.31 -17.83 -12.02
C GLY A 430 20.35 -17.89 -10.90
N PHE A 431 20.01 -17.43 -9.70
CA PHE A 431 20.84 -17.65 -8.52
C PHE A 431 20.50 -19.02 -7.92
N ASP A 432 21.39 -20.00 -8.11
CA ASP A 432 21.17 -21.40 -7.69
C ASP A 432 21.59 -21.69 -6.25
N HIS A 433 22.38 -20.81 -5.63
CA HIS A 433 22.94 -20.97 -4.29
C HIS A 433 22.32 -19.96 -3.33
N ILE A 434 21.09 -20.26 -2.91
CA ILE A 434 20.30 -19.40 -2.02
C ILE A 434 19.69 -20.21 -0.89
N ASP A 435 19.76 -19.67 0.33
CA ASP A 435 18.93 -20.09 1.46
C ASP A 435 18.39 -18.89 2.26
N ILE A 436 17.40 -19.15 3.11
CA ILE A 436 16.70 -18.13 3.90
C ILE A 436 17.05 -18.33 5.38
N TYR A 437 17.42 -17.25 6.06
CA TYR A 437 17.61 -17.27 7.51
C TYR A 437 16.25 -17.25 8.23
N LEU A 438 15.84 -18.41 8.74
CA LEU A 438 14.58 -18.60 9.46
C LEU A 438 14.57 -17.79 10.77
N GLY A 439 13.54 -16.97 10.96
CA GLY A 439 13.40 -16.06 12.10
C GLY A 439 14.26 -14.79 12.00
N SER A 440 15.28 -14.78 11.14
CA SER A 440 16.11 -13.62 10.78
C SER A 440 16.56 -12.80 11.99
N MET A 441 16.44 -11.46 11.98
CA MET A 441 16.90 -10.62 13.08
C MET A 441 16.26 -10.95 14.43
N GLY A 442 14.98 -11.32 14.46
CA GLY A 442 14.33 -11.72 15.72
C GLY A 442 15.02 -12.94 16.35
N ALA A 443 15.40 -13.93 15.53
CA ALA A 443 16.14 -15.09 16.01
C ALA A 443 17.59 -14.77 16.39
N TRP A 444 18.24 -13.83 15.69
CA TRP A 444 19.59 -13.37 16.00
C TRP A 444 19.64 -12.63 17.34
N GLN A 445 18.69 -11.73 17.60
CA GLN A 445 18.62 -10.97 18.84
C GLN A 445 18.37 -11.88 20.04
N ALA A 446 17.46 -12.84 19.92
CA ALA A 446 17.18 -13.81 20.98
C ALA A 446 18.39 -14.71 21.34
N MET A 447 19.39 -14.80 20.47
CA MET A 447 20.65 -15.50 20.77
C MET A 447 21.64 -14.64 21.57
N LEU A 448 21.57 -13.31 21.43
CA LEU A 448 22.46 -12.36 22.09
C LEU A 448 22.02 -12.03 23.53
N GLU A 449 20.75 -12.28 23.85
CA GLU A 449 20.17 -12.23 25.21
C GLU A 449 20.51 -13.48 26.02
#